data_AF-A0A4P6U3D3-F1
#
_entry.id   AF-A0A4P6U3D3-F1
#
_cell.length_a   1.000
_cell.length_b   1.000
_cell.length_c   1.000
_cell.angle_alpha   90.00
_cell.angle_beta   90.00
_cell.angle_gamma   90.00
#
_symmetry.space_group_name_H-M   'P 1'
#
loop_
_entity.id
_entity.type
_entity.pdbx_description
1 polymer ?
#
loop_
_entity_poly.entity_id
_entity_poly.type
_entity_poly.pdbx_seq_one_letter_code
_entity_poly.pdbx_strand_id
1 'polypeptide(L)'
;MTRNEPPFVTFTTGAQLLIDKGLVESITPDGLRYIARTAKDWPFGDKASQRPYVKVGNARTMETKAFMRYFASGPTRGGRGPNEGQHMRTKAEE
;
A
#
# COMPACT_ATOMS: atom_id res chain seq x y z
N MET A 1 1.47 3.56 18.25
CA MET A 1 2.76 2.85 18.39
C MET A 1 3.48 2.92 17.06
N THR A 2 4.55 3.71 17.00
CA THR A 2 5.34 4.03 15.80
C THR A 2 6.14 2.80 15.38
N ARG A 3 5.51 1.85 14.68
CA ARG A 3 6.24 0.72 14.08
C ARG A 3 7.15 1.28 13.00
N ASN A 4 8.41 0.86 13.07
CA ASN A 4 9.53 1.23 12.22
C ASN A 4 9.32 0.74 10.78
N GLU A 5 8.28 1.24 10.10
CA GLU A 5 8.01 0.90 8.71
C GLU A 5 9.09 1.55 7.83
N PRO A 6 9.70 0.80 6.90
CA PRO A 6 10.71 1.35 6.03
C PRO A 6 10.09 2.50 5.23
N PRO A 7 10.81 3.60 4.98
CA PRO A 7 10.26 4.74 4.23
C PRO A 7 9.87 4.36 2.79
N PHE A 8 10.50 3.32 2.25
CA PHE A 8 10.23 2.77 0.94
C PHE A 8 10.07 1.25 0.98
N VAL A 9 9.17 0.73 0.15
CA VAL A 9 8.95 -0.71 -0.04
C VAL A 9 9.08 -1.08 -1.51
N THR A 10 9.61 -2.27 -1.77
CA THR A 10 9.51 -2.92 -3.08
C THR A 10 8.13 -3.56 -3.27
N PHE A 11 7.82 -4.05 -4.47
CA PHE A 11 6.62 -4.86 -4.68
C PHE A 11 6.57 -6.11 -3.78
N THR A 12 7.73 -6.76 -3.57
CA THR A 12 7.81 -7.97 -2.75
C THR A 12 7.57 -7.66 -1.27
N THR A 13 8.31 -6.69 -0.72
CA THR A 13 8.16 -6.30 0.68
C THR A 13 6.83 -5.60 0.95
N GLY A 14 6.31 -4.87 -0.04
CA GLY A 14 5.00 -4.21 0.04
C GLY A 14 3.86 -5.22 0.10
N ALA A 15 3.90 -6.29 -0.70
CA ALA A 15 2.92 -7.38 -0.63
C ALA A 15 2.89 -8.03 0.76
N GLN A 16 4.05 -8.35 1.32
CA GLN A 16 4.15 -8.88 2.68
C GLN A 16 3.61 -7.88 3.72
N LEU A 17 3.96 -6.60 3.59
CA LEU A 17 3.52 -5.57 4.51
C LEU A 17 1.98 -5.41 4.52
N LEU A 18 1.31 -5.55 3.38
CA LEU A 18 -0.16 -5.50 3.32
C LEU A 18 -0.81 -6.63 4.11
N ILE A 19 -0.25 -7.85 4.00
CA ILE A 19 -0.71 -9.03 4.74
C ILE A 19 -0.45 -8.84 6.24
N ASP A 20 0.77 -8.46 6.62
CA ASP A 20 1.17 -8.25 8.01
C ASP A 20 0.34 -7.17 8.71
N LYS A 21 -0.21 -6.23 7.94
CA LYS A 21 -1.08 -5.14 8.43
C LYS A 21 -2.58 -5.48 8.36
N GLY A 22 -2.93 -6.67 7.85
CA GLY A 22 -4.32 -7.12 7.71
C GLY A 22 -5.13 -6.31 6.70
N LEU A 23 -4.49 -5.59 5.78
CA LEU A 23 -5.18 -4.80 4.74
C LEU A 23 -5.73 -5.69 3.62
N VAL A 24 -5.09 -6.84 3.41
CA VAL A 24 -5.51 -7.86 2.44
C VAL A 24 -5.33 -9.24 3.06
N GLU A 25 -6.20 -10.18 2.70
CA GLU A 25 -6.11 -11.57 3.17
C GLU A 25 -4.91 -12.31 2.56
N SER A 26 -4.64 -12.07 1.26
CA SER A 26 -3.48 -12.61 0.56
C SER A 26 -3.20 -11.80 -0.70
N ILE A 27 -1.92 -11.52 -0.98
CA ILE A 27 -1.49 -10.88 -2.22
C ILE A 27 -0.07 -11.32 -2.59
N THR A 28 0.15 -11.62 -3.87
CA THR A 28 1.48 -11.94 -4.39
C THR A 28 2.17 -10.69 -4.94
N PRO A 29 3.51 -10.66 -5.02
CA PRO A 29 4.24 -9.54 -5.64
C PRO A 29 3.80 -9.30 -7.09
N ASP A 30 3.49 -10.36 -7.85
CA ASP A 30 2.98 -10.24 -9.22
C ASP A 30 1.52 -9.75 -9.27
N GLY A 31 0.67 -10.17 -8.33
CA GLY A 31 -0.67 -9.58 -8.17
C GLY A 31 -0.59 -8.08 -7.88
N LEU A 32 0.36 -7.66 -7.05
CA LEU A 32 0.60 -6.24 -6.77
C LEU A 32 1.11 -5.48 -8.00
N ARG A 33 2.01 -6.08 -8.79
CA ARG A 33 2.44 -5.51 -10.09
C ARG A 33 1.28 -5.42 -11.08
N TYR A 34 0.38 -6.40 -11.09
CA TYR A 34 -0.81 -6.38 -11.92
C TYR A 34 -1.72 -5.21 -11.55
N ILE A 35 -1.99 -4.99 -10.27
CA ILE A 35 -2.75 -3.82 -9.78
C ILE A 35 -2.06 -2.53 -10.21
N ALA A 36 -0.75 -2.40 -10.02
CA ALA A 36 0.00 -1.22 -10.42
C ALA A 36 -0.08 -0.90 -11.93
N ARG A 37 -0.32 -1.92 -12.77
CA ARG A 37 -0.47 -1.77 -14.23
C ARG A 37 -1.90 -1.53 -14.67
N THR A 38 -2.89 -2.00 -13.91
CA THR A 38 -4.30 -2.02 -14.32
C THR A 38 -5.18 -1.03 -13.59
N ALA A 39 -4.82 -0.66 -12.36
CA ALA A 39 -5.57 0.31 -11.57
C ALA A 39 -5.40 1.71 -12.16
N LYS A 40 -6.53 2.37 -12.43
CA LYS A 40 -6.56 3.72 -13.00
C LYS A 40 -6.14 4.79 -11.98
N ASP A 41 -6.42 4.53 -10.72
CA ASP A 41 -6.17 5.35 -9.54
C ASP A 41 -4.85 5.00 -8.83
N TRP A 42 -3.99 4.20 -9.47
CA TRP A 42 -2.71 3.83 -8.90
C TRP A 42 -1.83 5.08 -8.65
N PRO A 43 -1.33 5.29 -7.41
CA PRO A 43 -0.68 6.53 -7.03
C PRO A 43 0.78 6.63 -7.50
N PHE A 44 1.37 5.57 -8.05
CA PHE A 44 2.77 5.54 -8.47
C PHE A 44 2.92 5.40 -9.98
N GLY A 45 3.85 6.16 -10.57
CA GLY A 45 4.09 6.14 -12.01
C GLY A 45 4.84 7.36 -12.49
N ASP A 46 4.94 7.47 -13.81
CA ASP A 46 5.72 8.51 -14.48
C ASP A 46 4.88 9.75 -14.86
N LYS A 47 3.60 9.79 -14.47
CA LYS A 47 2.69 10.92 -14.73
C LYS A 47 2.85 12.03 -13.70
N ALA A 48 2.52 13.27 -14.08
CA ALA A 48 2.60 14.45 -13.21
C ALA A 48 1.75 14.35 -11.92
N SER A 49 0.64 13.62 -11.95
CA SER A 49 -0.24 13.41 -10.79
C SER A 49 0.13 12.17 -9.96
N GLN A 50 1.18 11.44 -10.34
CA GLN A 50 1.64 10.22 -9.69
C GLN A 50 3.00 10.44 -9.02
N ARG A 51 3.27 9.67 -7.97
CA ARG A 51 4.58 9.64 -7.33
C ARG A 51 5.54 8.76 -8.15
N PRO A 52 6.73 9.25 -8.50
CA PRO A 52 7.67 8.44 -9.26
C PRO A 52 8.15 7.24 -8.45
N TYR A 53 8.44 6.14 -9.15
CA TYR A 53 9.13 5.01 -8.53
C TYR A 53 10.58 5.39 -8.22
N VAL A 54 11.02 5.13 -7.00
CA VAL A 54 12.44 5.28 -6.65
C VAL A 54 13.16 3.98 -6.99
N LYS A 55 14.22 4.03 -7.78
CA LYS A 55 15.03 2.85 -8.07
C LYS A 55 16.12 2.68 -7.00
N VAL A 56 16.17 1.51 -6.39
CA VAL A 56 17.26 1.11 -5.49
C VAL A 56 17.89 -0.15 -6.08
N GLY A 57 19.09 0.00 -6.64
CA GLY A 57 19.69 -1.02 -7.50
C GLY A 57 18.77 -1.34 -8.70
N ASN A 58 18.47 -2.63 -8.90
CA ASN A 58 17.56 -3.09 -9.95
C ASN A 58 16.08 -3.11 -9.54
N ALA A 59 15.76 -2.81 -8.27
CA ALA A 59 14.40 -2.87 -7.75
C ALA A 59 13.71 -1.50 -7.84
N ARG A 60 12.44 -1.51 -8.23
CA ARG A 60 11.54 -0.36 -8.10
C ARG A 60 10.95 -0.35 -6.69
N THR A 61 11.02 0.81 -6.04
CA THR A 61 10.48 1.06 -4.71
C THR A 61 9.43 2.16 -4.74
N MET A 62 8.54 2.09 -3.76
CA MET A 62 7.38 2.93 -3.58
C MET A 62 7.43 3.50 -2.17
N GLU A 63 7.02 4.75 -2.01
CA GLU A 63 6.93 5.37 -0.70
C GLU A 63 5.86 4.67 0.14
N THR A 64 6.27 4.09 1.27
CA THR A 64 5.41 3.23 2.09
C THR A 64 4.17 3.95 2.57
N LYS A 65 4.27 5.23 2.94
CA LYS A 65 3.12 6.01 3.42
C LYS A 65 2.05 6.17 2.33
N ALA A 66 2.46 6.52 1.11
CA ALA A 66 1.53 6.68 -0.01
C ALA A 66 0.93 5.34 -0.43
N PHE A 67 1.75 4.29 -0.42
CA PHE A 67 1.34 2.91 -0.69
C PHE A 67 0.27 2.45 0.30
N MET A 68 0.54 2.56 1.59
CA MET A 68 -0.39 2.16 2.65
C MET A 68 -1.67 2.99 2.62
N ARG A 69 -1.58 4.29 2.32
CA ARG A 69 -2.77 5.15 2.16
C ARG A 69 -3.71 4.66 1.07
N TYR A 70 -3.18 4.25 -0.08
CA TYR A 70 -3.98 3.75 -1.19
C TYR A 70 -4.75 2.47 -0.83
N PHE A 71 -4.09 1.53 -0.16
CA PHE A 71 -4.75 0.30 0.29
C PHE A 71 -5.68 0.53 1.48
N ALA A 72 -5.36 1.47 2.38
CA ALA A 72 -6.23 1.82 3.51
C ALA A 72 -7.49 2.60 3.08
N SER A 73 -7.41 3.45 2.04
CA SER A 73 -8.60 4.09 1.47
C SER A 73 -9.45 3.13 0.64
N GLY A 74 -8.87 1.98 0.27
CA GLY A 74 -9.42 1.01 -0.67
C GLY A 74 -9.36 1.51 -2.12
N PRO A 75 -9.08 0.64 -3.11
CA PRO A 75 -9.35 0.99 -4.51
C PRO A 75 -10.85 1.23 -4.70
N THR A 76 -11.20 2.12 -5.63
CA THR A 76 -12.61 2.44 -5.94
C THR A 76 -13.34 1.14 -6.32
N ARG A 77 -14.25 0.71 -5.44
CA ARG A 77 -14.82 -0.65 -5.36
C ARG A 77 -15.15 -1.31 -6.70
N GLY A 78 -14.48 -2.43 -6.97
CA GLY A 78 -14.87 -3.41 -7.98
C GLY A 78 -14.63 -4.88 -7.58
N GLY A 79 -14.17 -5.17 -6.36
CA GLY A 79 -13.90 -6.54 -5.92
C GLY A 79 -13.63 -6.60 -4.42
N ARG A 80 -14.22 -7.60 -3.76
CA ARG A 80 -14.25 -7.84 -2.30
C ARG A 80 -12.86 -7.78 -1.62
N GLY A 81 -12.80 -7.05 -0.49
CA GLY A 81 -11.72 -7.01 0.51
C GLY A 81 -12.15 -6.08 1.67
N PRO A 82 -11.80 -6.38 2.94
CA PRO A 82 -12.75 -6.49 4.04
C PRO A 82 -13.32 -5.16 4.54
N ASN A 83 -14.58 -5.24 4.93
CA ASN A 83 -15.28 -4.24 5.70
C ASN A 83 -14.81 -4.36 7.16
N GLU A 84 -13.84 -3.56 7.59
CA GLU A 84 -13.62 -3.37 9.02
C GLU A 84 -13.19 -1.94 9.30
N GLY A 85 -14.18 -1.10 9.60
CA GLY A 85 -13.90 0.11 10.34
C GLY A 85 -13.32 -0.29 11.70
N GLN A 86 -12.16 0.28 12.05
CA GLN A 86 -11.74 0.51 13.43
C GLN A 86 -10.43 1.31 13.42
N HIS A 87 -10.55 2.64 13.26
CA HIS A 87 -9.57 3.56 13.84
C HIS A 87 -10.28 4.49 14.86
N MET A 88 -11.10 3.88 15.71
CA MET A 88 -11.47 4.43 17.01
C MET A 88 -10.51 3.85 18.05
N ARG A 89 -9.48 4.63 18.39
CA ARG A 89 -8.92 4.73 19.75
C ARG A 89 -8.24 6.10 19.86
N THR A 90 -9.06 7.15 19.89
CA THR A 90 -8.64 8.41 20.47
C THR A 90 -8.70 8.24 21.99
N LYS A 91 -7.51 8.15 22.58
CA LYS A 91 -7.14 8.55 23.95
C LYS A 91 -8.19 8.34 25.06
N ALA A 92 -7.93 7.34 25.90
CA ALA A 92 -8.19 7.42 27.34
C ALA A 92 -6.84 7.37 28.07
N GLU A 93 -6.76 8.12 29.18
CA GLU A 93 -5.62 8.42 30.06
C GLU A 93 -4.48 9.26 29.46
N GLU A 94 -4.06 10.36 30.07
CA GLU A 94 -4.13 10.80 31.48
C GLU A 94 -4.37 12.32 31.57
#